data_AF-A0A5P3XC75-F1
#
_entry.id   AF-A0A5P3XC75-F1
#
_cell.length_a   1.000
_cell.length_b   1.000
_cell.length_c   1.000
_cell.angle_alpha   90.00
_cell.angle_beta   90.00
_cell.angle_gamma   90.00
#
_symmetry.space_group_name_H-M   'P 1'
#
loop_
_entity.id
_entity.type
_entity.pdbx_description
1 polymer ?
#
loop_
_entity_poly.entity_id
_entity_poly.type
_entity_poly.pdbx_seq_one_letter_code
_entity_poly.pdbx_strand_id
1 'polypeptide(L)'
;MSVLDKDYRIKLDIKSGKVESEGIVFADKDRNVSNIYIDFLENGKKVDITGCSFIANIQKPNTLITPQILDIVDVSNGVAELNLPIECTIDDGYYEVEIEMKNGEDISHSSKFRYTVREALCGEIDDTIVDDSNYNLLIKLVDNIRTVEEYVQSNEEKRVVNESDRIGSEKARVEEHANRMSEIDNKIVDINNSKDTLITNVDNKLNEVDDRVNSAISQGTIDLEVKDARRGLDGKVYSCLSERLNQIETNPMVIWETVEG
;
A
#
# COMPACT_ATOMS: atom_id res chain seq x y z
N MET A 1 -26.68 -43.18 -25.98
CA MET A 1 -26.94 -41.72 -25.93
C MET A 1 -28.16 -41.53 -25.07
N SER A 2 -28.00 -41.09 -23.82
CA SER A 2 -29.14 -40.58 -23.06
C SER A 2 -29.54 -39.28 -23.72
N VAL A 3 -30.77 -39.23 -24.23
CA VAL A 3 -31.31 -38.01 -24.82
C VAL A 3 -31.26 -36.94 -23.73
N LEU A 4 -30.58 -35.82 -24.01
CA LEU A 4 -30.40 -34.69 -23.11
C LEU A 4 -31.65 -33.80 -23.04
N ASP A 5 -32.75 -34.28 -23.64
CA ASP A 5 -34.07 -33.67 -23.63
C ASP A 5 -34.69 -33.90 -22.26
N LYS A 6 -34.82 -32.82 -21.49
CA LYS A 6 -35.40 -32.87 -20.15
C LYS A 6 -36.86 -32.46 -20.24
N ASP A 7 -37.69 -33.42 -20.61
CA ASP A 7 -39.14 -33.27 -20.55
C ASP A 7 -39.60 -33.44 -19.10
N TYR A 8 -40.03 -32.34 -18.51
CA TYR A 8 -40.68 -32.34 -17.20
C TYR A 8 -42.17 -32.57 -17.39
N ARG A 9 -42.73 -33.55 -16.68
CA ARG A 9 -44.17 -33.80 -16.67
C ARG A 9 -44.77 -33.43 -15.33
N ILE A 10 -45.73 -32.52 -15.33
CA ILE A 10 -46.49 -32.13 -14.16
C ILE A 10 -47.95 -32.54 -14.32
N LYS A 11 -48.61 -32.85 -13.21
CA LYS A 11 -50.03 -33.23 -13.20
C LYS A 11 -50.83 -32.13 -12.52
N LEU A 12 -51.91 -31.69 -13.17
CA LEU A 12 -52.81 -30.67 -12.64
C LEU A 12 -54.21 -31.25 -12.56
N ASP A 13 -54.78 -31.32 -11.36
CA ASP A 13 -56.17 -31.71 -11.19
C ASP A 13 -57.08 -30.47 -11.36
N ILE A 14 -57.87 -30.43 -12.43
CA ILE A 14 -58.65 -29.24 -12.84
C ILE A 14 -59.75 -28.87 -11.84
N LYS A 15 -60.20 -29.81 -11.01
CA LYS A 15 -61.30 -29.60 -10.07
C LYS A 15 -60.81 -29.08 -8.72
N SER A 16 -59.68 -29.60 -8.25
CA SER A 16 -59.05 -29.18 -7.00
C SER A 16 -58.03 -28.06 -7.18
N GLY A 17 -57.56 -27.83 -8.41
CA GLY A 17 -56.44 -26.95 -8.72
C GLY A 17 -55.09 -27.47 -8.23
N LYS A 18 -55.02 -28.67 -7.64
CA LYS A 18 -53.78 -29.20 -7.07
C LYS A 18 -52.79 -29.55 -8.18
N VAL A 19 -51.56 -29.08 -8.03
CA VAL A 19 -50.45 -29.41 -8.92
C VAL A 19 -49.51 -30.40 -8.24
N GLU A 20 -49.15 -31.45 -8.96
CA GLU A 20 -48.10 -32.39 -8.60
C GLU A 20 -46.94 -32.21 -9.57
N SER A 21 -45.80 -31.76 -9.05
CA SER A 21 -44.57 -31.55 -9.81
C SER A 21 -43.38 -32.12 -9.04
N GLU A 22 -42.43 -32.67 -9.76
CA GLU A 22 -41.12 -33.08 -9.23
C GLU A 22 -40.07 -32.04 -9.63
N GLY A 23 -38.97 -31.93 -8.86
CA GLY A 23 -38.00 -30.84 -8.96
C GLY A 23 -37.57 -30.48 -10.37
N ILE A 24 -38.11 -29.36 -10.88
CA ILE A 24 -37.88 -28.85 -12.23
C ILE A 24 -36.65 -27.93 -12.21
N VAL A 25 -35.65 -28.23 -13.04
CA VAL A 25 -34.39 -27.47 -13.06
C VAL A 25 -33.97 -27.13 -14.49
N PHE A 26 -33.86 -25.85 -14.79
CA PHE A 26 -33.34 -25.33 -16.04
C PHE A 26 -31.92 -24.78 -15.85
N ALA A 27 -31.15 -24.76 -16.94
CA ALA A 27 -29.96 -23.92 -17.02
C ALA A 27 -30.40 -22.50 -17.43
N ASP A 28 -29.63 -21.49 -17.05
CA ASP A 28 -29.85 -20.14 -17.53
C ASP A 28 -29.73 -20.09 -19.07
N LYS A 29 -30.56 -19.26 -19.71
CA LYS A 29 -30.60 -19.10 -21.17
C LYS A 29 -30.88 -20.42 -21.94
N ASP A 30 -31.57 -21.39 -21.32
CA ASP A 30 -32.07 -22.59 -22.00
C ASP A 30 -32.89 -22.16 -23.23
N ARG A 31 -32.50 -22.66 -24.41
CA ARG A 31 -33.10 -22.30 -25.70
C ARG A 31 -34.24 -23.25 -26.10
N ASN A 32 -35.14 -23.55 -25.15
CA ASN A 32 -36.21 -24.55 -25.31
C ASN A 32 -35.67 -25.94 -25.67
N VAL A 33 -34.61 -26.36 -25.00
CA VAL A 33 -34.12 -27.76 -25.06
C VAL A 33 -34.66 -28.60 -23.90
N SER A 34 -35.35 -27.97 -22.96
CA SER A 34 -36.09 -28.61 -21.87
C SER A 34 -37.52 -28.09 -21.89
N ASN A 35 -38.53 -28.96 -21.84
CA ASN A 35 -39.94 -28.57 -21.94
C ASN A 35 -40.73 -28.97 -20.68
N ILE A 36 -41.81 -28.25 -20.38
CA ILE A 36 -42.75 -28.64 -19.32
C ILE A 36 -44.06 -29.05 -19.97
N TYR A 37 -44.44 -30.32 -19.81
CA TYR A 37 -45.74 -30.85 -20.18
C TYR A 37 -46.65 -30.90 -18.96
N ILE A 38 -47.88 -30.44 -19.15
CA ILE A 38 -48.95 -30.45 -18.14
C ILE A 38 -49.99 -31.48 -18.54
N ASP A 39 -50.14 -32.52 -17.73
CA ASP A 39 -51.23 -33.47 -17.81
C ASP A 39 -52.40 -32.95 -16.96
N PHE A 40 -53.45 -32.45 -17.62
CA PHE A 40 -54.71 -32.07 -17.01
C PHE A 40 -55.54 -33.31 -16.67
N LEU A 41 -55.97 -33.39 -15.42
CA LEU A 41 -56.69 -34.53 -14.86
C LEU A 41 -57.95 -34.07 -14.17
N GLU A 42 -59.00 -34.88 -14.19
CA GLU A 42 -60.17 -34.74 -13.33
C GLU A 42 -60.25 -35.94 -12.39
N ASN A 43 -60.06 -35.69 -11.08
CA ASN A 43 -59.98 -36.73 -10.04
C ASN A 43 -58.98 -37.85 -10.41
N GLY A 44 -57.83 -37.46 -10.94
CA GLY A 44 -56.74 -38.37 -11.33
C GLY A 44 -56.94 -39.13 -12.66
N LYS A 45 -58.00 -38.85 -13.42
CA LYS A 45 -58.21 -39.40 -14.77
C LYS A 45 -57.96 -38.35 -15.83
N LYS A 46 -57.46 -38.77 -16.99
CA LYS A 46 -57.31 -37.89 -18.16
C LYS A 46 -58.65 -37.27 -18.54
N VAL A 47 -58.62 -36.01 -18.95
CA VAL A 47 -59.80 -35.23 -19.29
C VAL A 47 -59.67 -34.65 -20.69
N ASP A 48 -60.78 -34.57 -21.41
CA ASP A 48 -60.84 -33.87 -22.69
C ASP A 48 -60.89 -32.36 -22.41
N ILE A 49 -59.94 -31.61 -22.98
CA ILE A 49 -59.78 -30.16 -22.80
C ILE A 49 -60.28 -29.37 -24.02
N THR A 50 -61.13 -29.97 -24.86
CA THR A 50 -61.73 -29.29 -26.03
C THR A 50 -62.41 -27.99 -25.62
N GLY A 51 -62.02 -26.88 -26.26
CA GLY A 51 -62.58 -25.55 -26.01
C GLY A 51 -61.98 -24.81 -24.81
N CYS A 52 -61.07 -25.43 -24.07
CA CYS A 52 -60.35 -24.77 -22.98
C CYS A 52 -59.13 -24.01 -23.50
N SER A 53 -58.75 -22.94 -22.79
CA SER A 53 -57.47 -22.26 -22.96
C SER A 53 -56.76 -22.11 -21.62
N PHE A 54 -55.43 -22.11 -21.65
CA PHE A 54 -54.60 -22.15 -20.46
C PHE A 54 -53.50 -21.09 -20.55
N ILE A 55 -53.29 -20.37 -19.44
CA ILE A 55 -52.26 -19.34 -19.32
C ILE A 55 -51.44 -19.65 -18.07
N ALA A 56 -50.12 -19.80 -18.23
CA ALA A 56 -49.17 -19.86 -17.14
C ALA A 56 -48.76 -18.44 -16.75
N ASN A 57 -49.13 -18.02 -15.55
CA ASN A 57 -48.63 -16.79 -14.94
C ASN A 57 -47.31 -17.09 -14.23
N ILE A 58 -46.19 -16.77 -14.87
CA ILE A 58 -44.85 -17.06 -14.37
C ILE A 58 -44.31 -15.85 -13.61
N GLN A 59 -44.19 -15.98 -12.30
CA GLN A 59 -43.55 -15.00 -11.42
C GLN A 59 -42.04 -15.25 -11.36
N LYS A 60 -41.27 -14.30 -11.85
CA LYS A 60 -39.80 -14.32 -11.87
C LYS A 60 -39.20 -14.06 -10.48
N PRO A 61 -37.90 -14.35 -10.25
CA PRO A 61 -37.20 -13.98 -9.03
C PRO A 61 -37.29 -12.49 -8.69
N ASN A 62 -37.29 -11.63 -9.72
CA ASN A 62 -37.46 -10.18 -9.59
C ASN A 62 -38.91 -9.71 -9.34
N THR A 63 -39.84 -10.65 -9.12
CA THR A 63 -41.28 -10.46 -8.90
C THR A 63 -42.14 -10.06 -10.10
N LEU A 64 -41.53 -9.80 -11.27
CA LEU A 64 -42.28 -9.56 -12.50
C LEU A 64 -43.07 -10.81 -12.90
N ILE A 65 -44.31 -10.63 -13.38
CA ILE A 65 -45.14 -11.72 -13.89
C ILE A 65 -45.14 -11.68 -15.41
N THR A 66 -44.78 -12.79 -16.04
CA THR A 66 -44.84 -12.99 -17.49
C THR A 66 -45.90 -14.06 -17.79
N PRO A 67 -47.04 -13.69 -18.38
CA PRO A 67 -48.06 -14.65 -18.79
C PRO A 67 -47.61 -15.36 -20.07
N GLN A 68 -47.73 -16.69 -20.08
CA GLN A 68 -47.40 -17.53 -21.22
C GLN A 68 -48.59 -18.42 -21.57
N ILE A 69 -49.04 -18.38 -22.82
CA ILE A 69 -50.10 -19.28 -23.31
C ILE A 69 -49.51 -20.67 -23.49
N LEU A 70 -50.21 -21.70 -23.04
CA LEU A 70 -49.80 -23.09 -23.24
C LEU A 70 -50.25 -23.59 -24.61
N ASP A 71 -49.38 -24.36 -25.25
CA ASP A 71 -49.65 -25.01 -26.52
C ASP A 71 -50.34 -26.35 -26.28
N ILE A 72 -51.54 -26.56 -26.84
CA ILE A 72 -52.28 -27.81 -26.65
C ILE A 72 -51.69 -28.90 -27.55
N VAL A 73 -51.18 -29.96 -26.93
CA VAL A 73 -50.50 -31.08 -27.62
C VAL A 73 -51.46 -32.23 -27.89
N ASP A 74 -52.29 -32.60 -26.91
CA ASP A 74 -53.29 -33.65 -27.05
C ASP A 74 -54.58 -33.27 -26.31
N VAL A 75 -55.54 -32.79 -27.09
CA VAL A 75 -56.84 -32.33 -26.60
C VAL A 75 -57.61 -33.47 -25.89
N SER A 76 -57.57 -34.68 -26.46
CA SER A 76 -58.38 -35.82 -26.00
C SER A 76 -57.87 -36.45 -24.70
N ASN A 77 -56.57 -36.29 -24.43
CA ASN A 77 -55.91 -36.80 -23.23
C ASN A 77 -55.57 -35.70 -22.21
N GLY A 78 -55.86 -34.44 -22.51
CA GLY A 78 -55.62 -33.32 -21.60
C GLY A 78 -54.15 -32.95 -21.46
N VAL A 79 -53.39 -32.90 -22.57
CA VAL A 79 -51.95 -32.59 -22.52
C VAL A 79 -51.68 -31.24 -23.19
N ALA A 80 -50.99 -30.35 -22.47
CA ALA A 80 -50.45 -29.12 -23.02
C ALA A 80 -48.96 -28.94 -22.68
N GLU A 81 -48.28 -28.13 -23.47
CA GLU A 81 -46.88 -27.78 -23.34
C GLU A 81 -46.77 -26.31 -22.89
N LEU A 82 -45.93 -26.08 -21.88
CA LEU A 82 -45.49 -24.75 -21.48
C LEU A 82 -44.11 -24.49 -22.08
N ASN A 83 -44.10 -23.84 -23.23
CA ASN A 83 -42.90 -23.33 -23.87
C ASN A 83 -42.40 -22.09 -23.11
N LEU A 84 -41.22 -22.20 -22.48
CA LEU A 84 -40.65 -21.11 -21.68
C LEU A 84 -39.85 -20.17 -22.57
N PRO A 85 -40.29 -18.92 -22.79
CA PRO A 85 -39.47 -17.98 -23.54
C PRO A 85 -38.17 -17.70 -22.77
N ILE A 86 -37.13 -17.24 -23.48
CA ILE A 86 -35.80 -17.03 -22.88
C ILE A 86 -35.86 -16.11 -21.65
N GLU A 87 -36.75 -15.11 -21.65
CA GLU A 87 -36.92 -14.24 -20.49
C GLU A 87 -37.42 -14.94 -19.21
N CYS A 88 -37.94 -16.16 -19.32
CA CYS A 88 -38.35 -17.00 -18.19
C CYS A 88 -37.23 -17.95 -17.72
N THR A 89 -36.04 -17.88 -18.33
CA THR A 89 -34.84 -18.63 -17.96
C THR A 89 -33.57 -17.76 -17.87
N ILE A 90 -33.68 -16.43 -17.95
CA ILE A 90 -32.53 -15.51 -17.87
C ILE A 90 -31.99 -15.33 -16.46
N ASP A 91 -32.86 -15.12 -15.47
CA ASP A 91 -32.44 -14.83 -14.09
C ASP A 91 -32.22 -16.14 -13.33
N ASP A 92 -31.16 -16.24 -12.55
CA ASP A 92 -30.95 -17.38 -11.66
C ASP A 92 -31.90 -17.32 -10.46
N GLY A 93 -32.34 -18.50 -10.00
CA GLY A 93 -33.17 -18.63 -8.80
C GLY A 93 -34.52 -19.30 -9.02
N TYR A 94 -35.50 -18.96 -8.16
CA TYR A 94 -36.80 -19.62 -8.11
C TYR A 94 -37.87 -18.83 -8.87
N TYR A 95 -38.55 -19.53 -9.76
CA TYR A 95 -39.75 -19.04 -10.44
C TYR A 95 -40.97 -19.74 -9.86
N GLU A 96 -42.05 -18.99 -9.64
CA GLU A 96 -43.35 -19.54 -9.26
C GLU A 96 -44.31 -19.49 -10.44
N VAL A 97 -45.08 -20.55 -10.66
CA VAL A 97 -46.03 -20.63 -11.77
C VAL A 97 -47.42 -20.96 -11.24
N GLU A 98 -48.40 -20.20 -11.69
CA GLU A 98 -49.83 -20.47 -11.48
C GLU A 98 -50.51 -20.63 -12.84
N ILE A 99 -51.31 -21.68 -13.02
CA ILE A 99 -52.06 -21.92 -14.25
C ILE A 99 -53.47 -21.38 -14.12
N GLU A 100 -53.81 -20.45 -14.99
CA GLU A 100 -55.17 -19.97 -15.22
C GLU A 100 -55.83 -20.84 -16.31
N MET A 101 -56.96 -21.43 -15.99
CA MET A 101 -57.73 -22.34 -16.85
C MET A 101 -59.04 -21.65 -17.21
N LYS A 102 -59.32 -21.53 -18.52
CA LYS A 102 -60.54 -20.89 -19.05
C LYS A 102 -61.35 -21.83 -19.90
N ASN A 103 -62.66 -21.86 -19.68
CA ASN A 103 -63.63 -22.53 -20.54
C ASN A 103 -64.85 -21.61 -20.73
N GLY A 104 -64.90 -20.89 -21.85
CA GLY A 104 -65.92 -19.85 -22.05
C GLY A 104 -65.75 -18.69 -21.06
N GLU A 105 -66.78 -18.44 -20.24
CA GLU A 105 -66.77 -17.41 -19.18
C GLU A 105 -66.22 -17.92 -17.84
N ASP A 106 -66.07 -19.23 -17.67
CA ASP A 106 -65.57 -19.82 -16.43
C ASP A 106 -64.04 -19.73 -16.37
N ILE A 107 -63.54 -19.21 -15.25
CA ILE A 107 -62.11 -19.07 -14.97
C ILE A 107 -61.79 -19.75 -13.65
N SER A 108 -60.71 -20.52 -13.63
CA SER A 108 -60.17 -21.15 -12.41
C SER A 108 -58.65 -21.07 -12.39
N HIS A 109 -58.07 -21.18 -11.19
CA HIS A 109 -56.62 -21.07 -10.97
C HIS A 109 -56.10 -22.32 -10.27
N SER A 110 -54.88 -22.73 -10.61
CA SER A 110 -54.18 -23.81 -9.93
C SER A 110 -53.52 -23.34 -8.63
N SER A 111 -53.08 -24.29 -7.81
CA SER A 111 -52.04 -24.04 -6.82
C SER A 111 -50.73 -23.73 -7.54
N LYS A 112 -49.85 -22.95 -6.90
CA LYS A 112 -48.55 -22.63 -7.45
C LYS A 112 -47.61 -23.84 -7.43
N PHE A 113 -46.80 -23.98 -8.48
CA PHE A 113 -45.62 -24.84 -8.48
C PHE A 113 -44.37 -24.03 -8.79
N ARG A 114 -43.19 -24.63 -8.67
CA ARG A 114 -41.90 -23.94 -8.82
C ARG A 114 -40.96 -24.67 -9.76
N TYR A 115 -40.15 -23.90 -10.48
CA TYR A 115 -38.94 -24.38 -11.13
C TYR A 115 -37.74 -23.52 -10.70
N THR A 116 -36.54 -24.08 -10.85
CA THR A 116 -35.29 -23.39 -10.51
C THR A 116 -34.44 -23.23 -11.77
N VAL A 117 -33.94 -22.03 -11.99
CA VAL A 117 -32.93 -21.73 -13.02
C VAL A 117 -31.57 -21.67 -12.33
N ARG A 118 -30.57 -22.37 -12.89
CA ARG A 118 -29.20 -22.38 -12.39
C ARG A 118 -28.25 -21.83 -13.43
N GLU A 119 -27.27 -21.06 -12.97
CA GLU A 119 -26.17 -20.55 -13.79
C GLU A 119 -25.40 -21.68 -14.50
N ALA A 120 -25.19 -21.52 -15.81
CA ALA A 120 -24.35 -22.37 -16.62
C ALA A 120 -22.88 -21.94 -16.51
N LEU A 121 -21.98 -22.92 -16.41
CA LEU A 121 -20.53 -22.74 -16.20
C LEU A 121 -19.80 -21.91 -17.29
N CYS A 122 -20.44 -21.62 -18.43
CA CYS A 122 -19.83 -20.89 -19.56
C CYS A 122 -20.72 -19.74 -20.06
N GLY A 123 -21.55 -19.18 -19.18
CA GLY A 123 -22.61 -18.24 -19.55
C GLY A 123 -22.19 -16.80 -19.83
N GLU A 124 -21.04 -16.50 -20.44
CA GLU A 124 -20.67 -15.10 -20.77
C GLU A 124 -19.69 -14.96 -21.95
N ILE A 125 -20.23 -14.72 -23.14
CA ILE A 125 -19.81 -13.53 -23.90
C ILE A 125 -21.02 -12.60 -23.78
N ASP A 126 -20.85 -11.46 -23.13
CA ASP A 126 -21.90 -10.48 -22.92
C ASP A 126 -22.25 -9.79 -24.26
N ASP A 127 -23.27 -10.32 -24.93
CA ASP A 127 -23.81 -9.76 -26.18
C ASP A 127 -24.88 -8.66 -25.93
N THR A 128 -25.10 -8.23 -24.67
CA THR A 128 -26.14 -7.25 -24.30
C THR A 128 -25.67 -5.80 -24.26
N ILE A 129 -24.36 -5.56 -24.43
CA ILE A 129 -23.82 -4.22 -24.62
C ILE A 129 -24.14 -3.78 -26.06
N VAL A 130 -25.29 -3.13 -26.24
CA VAL A 130 -25.68 -2.45 -27.48
C VAL A 130 -25.89 -0.95 -27.22
N ASP A 131 -25.38 -0.14 -28.14
CA ASP A 131 -25.44 1.33 -28.10
C ASP A 131 -26.89 1.80 -28.36
N ASP A 132 -27.65 2.18 -27.31
CA ASP A 132 -29.05 2.65 -27.42
C ASP A 132 -29.17 4.17 -27.28
N SER A 133 -29.53 4.82 -28.39
CA SER A 133 -29.73 6.27 -28.51
C SER A 133 -30.82 6.89 -27.61
N ASN A 134 -31.69 6.11 -26.95
CA ASN A 134 -32.74 6.62 -26.06
C ASN A 134 -32.23 7.09 -24.69
N TYR A 135 -31.02 6.70 -24.29
CA TYR A 135 -30.44 7.04 -22.98
C TYR A 135 -29.29 8.03 -23.07
N ASN A 136 -29.44 9.08 -23.88
CA ASN A 136 -28.41 10.09 -24.14
C ASN A 136 -27.77 10.71 -22.88
N LEU A 137 -28.53 10.89 -21.79
CA LEU A 137 -28.06 11.40 -20.51
C LEU A 137 -27.18 10.37 -19.78
N LEU A 138 -27.55 9.10 -19.83
CA LEU A 138 -26.78 8.02 -19.21
C LEU A 138 -25.47 7.81 -19.98
N ILE A 139 -25.50 7.80 -21.32
CA ILE A 139 -24.31 7.75 -22.17
C ILE A 139 -23.35 8.89 -21.82
N LYS A 140 -23.87 10.13 -21.73
CA LYS A 140 -23.06 11.29 -21.36
C LYS A 140 -22.49 11.21 -19.94
N LEU A 141 -23.23 10.65 -18.99
CA LEU A 141 -22.76 10.42 -17.62
C LEU A 141 -21.62 9.38 -17.58
N VAL A 142 -21.76 8.28 -18.33
CA VAL A 142 -20.72 7.26 -18.47
C VAL A 142 -19.46 7.85 -19.10
N ASP A 143 -19.59 8.64 -20.17
CA ASP A 143 -18.44 9.32 -20.79
C ASP A 143 -17.76 10.32 -19.84
N ASN A 144 -18.54 11.06 -19.04
CA ASN A 144 -17.99 11.95 -18.03
C ASN A 144 -17.23 11.18 -16.95
N ILE A 145 -17.77 10.04 -16.49
CA ILE A 145 -17.10 9.16 -15.52
C ILE A 145 -15.78 8.66 -16.09
N ARG A 146 -15.79 8.15 -17.33
CA ARG A 146 -14.57 7.70 -18.02
C ARG A 146 -13.52 8.81 -18.11
N THR A 147 -13.94 10.02 -18.46
CA THR A 147 -13.04 11.19 -18.51
C THR A 147 -12.44 11.52 -17.14
N VAL A 148 -13.24 11.41 -16.07
CA VAL A 148 -12.77 11.62 -14.69
C VAL A 148 -11.79 10.53 -14.27
N GLU A 149 -12.06 9.27 -14.62
CA GLU A 149 -11.17 8.14 -14.33
C GLU A 149 -9.82 8.32 -15.03
N GLU A 150 -9.80 8.70 -16.31
CA GLU A 150 -8.58 9.02 -17.05
C GLU A 150 -7.78 10.15 -16.39
N TYR A 151 -8.47 11.19 -15.92
CA TYR A 151 -7.84 12.32 -15.22
C TYR A 151 -7.24 11.91 -13.87
N VAL A 152 -7.96 11.09 -13.08
CA VAL A 152 -7.47 10.56 -11.81
C VAL A 152 -6.25 9.67 -12.03
N GLN A 153 -6.30 8.79 -13.03
CA GLN A 153 -5.18 7.91 -13.37
C GLN A 153 -3.94 8.73 -13.76
N SER A 154 -4.08 9.72 -14.64
CA SER A 154 -2.97 10.59 -15.04
C SER A 154 -2.37 11.39 -13.86
N ASN A 155 -3.21 11.84 -12.92
CA ASN A 155 -2.73 12.54 -11.73
C ASN A 155 -2.00 11.61 -10.77
N GLU A 156 -2.46 10.37 -10.62
CA GLU A 156 -1.79 9.38 -9.77
C GLU A 156 -0.43 8.99 -10.34
N GLU A 157 -0.32 8.80 -11.66
CA GLU A 157 0.96 8.59 -12.34
C GLU A 157 1.95 9.74 -12.08
N LYS A 158 1.49 10.99 -12.19
CA LYS A 158 2.32 12.17 -11.87
C LYS A 158 2.74 12.22 -10.40
N ARG A 159 1.83 11.88 -9.47
CA ARG A 159 2.12 11.86 -8.03
C ARG A 159 3.20 10.81 -7.71
N VAL A 160 3.10 9.62 -8.31
CA VAL A 160 4.08 8.54 -8.13
C VAL A 160 5.46 8.95 -8.65
N VAL A 161 5.53 9.56 -9.83
CA VAL A 161 6.80 10.06 -10.39
C VAL A 161 7.41 11.14 -9.48
N ASN A 162 6.62 12.15 -9.09
CA ASN A 162 7.09 13.23 -8.22
C ASN A 162 7.61 12.71 -6.87
N GLU A 163 6.93 11.70 -6.29
CA GLU A 163 7.36 11.10 -5.04
C GLU A 163 8.66 10.30 -5.19
N SER A 164 8.82 9.59 -6.32
CA SER A 164 10.07 8.90 -6.64
C SER A 164 11.24 9.89 -6.78
N ASP A 165 11.03 11.02 -7.46
CA ASP A 165 12.05 12.06 -7.63
C ASP A 165 12.43 12.73 -6.30
N ARG A 166 11.44 12.97 -5.43
CA ARG A 166 11.67 13.49 -4.07
C ARG A 166 12.52 12.53 -3.24
N ILE A 167 12.22 11.23 -3.29
CA ILE A 167 12.98 10.19 -2.57
C ILE A 167 14.41 10.10 -3.11
N GLY A 168 14.60 10.12 -4.43
CA GLY A 168 15.93 10.12 -5.06
C GLY A 168 16.77 11.33 -4.65
N SER A 169 16.17 12.51 -4.67
CA SER A 169 16.83 13.76 -4.25
C SER A 169 17.22 13.74 -2.77
N GLU A 170 16.33 13.24 -1.90
CA GLU A 170 16.61 13.15 -0.47
C GLU A 170 17.74 12.13 -0.17
N LYS A 171 17.76 11.00 -0.88
CA LYS A 171 18.84 10.01 -0.76
C LYS A 171 20.20 10.62 -1.13
N ALA A 172 20.28 11.36 -2.24
CA ALA A 172 21.50 12.04 -2.65
C ALA A 172 21.98 13.07 -1.62
N ARG A 173 21.06 13.86 -1.05
CA ARG A 173 21.36 14.83 0.01
C ARG A 173 21.93 14.18 1.26
N VAL A 174 21.36 13.05 1.68
CA VAL A 174 21.83 12.28 2.85
C VAL A 174 23.23 11.70 2.59
N GLU A 175 23.48 11.17 1.39
CA GLU A 175 24.78 10.63 1.00
C GLU A 175 25.87 11.72 0.98
N GLU A 176 25.56 12.90 0.40
CA GLU A 176 26.47 14.05 0.43
C GLU A 176 26.82 14.47 1.86
N HIS A 177 25.82 14.51 2.74
CA HIS A 177 26.03 14.86 4.15
C HIS A 177 26.90 13.82 4.87
N ALA A 178 26.71 12.53 4.61
CA ALA A 178 27.53 11.46 5.17
C ALA A 178 29.00 11.58 4.72
N ASN A 179 29.24 11.87 3.44
CA ASN A 179 30.58 12.08 2.90
C ASN A 179 31.28 13.28 3.56
N ARG A 180 30.57 14.40 3.70
CA ARG A 180 31.09 15.59 4.39
C ARG A 180 31.42 15.33 5.85
N MET A 181 30.64 14.50 6.54
CA MET A 181 30.93 14.12 7.93
C MET A 181 32.23 13.32 8.02
N SER A 182 32.40 12.34 7.14
CA SER A 182 33.64 11.53 7.05
C SER A 182 34.88 12.39 6.77
N GLU A 183 34.78 13.38 5.88
CA GLU A 183 35.87 14.33 5.65
C GLU A 183 36.21 15.17 6.88
N ILE A 184 35.20 15.59 7.65
CA ILE A 184 35.40 16.33 8.90
C ILE A 184 36.10 15.44 9.93
N ASP A 185 35.66 14.19 10.09
CA ASP A 185 36.28 13.24 11.01
C ASP A 185 37.77 13.03 10.71
N ASN A 186 38.12 12.86 9.42
CA ASN A 186 39.52 12.75 9.00
C ASN A 186 40.33 14.01 9.35
N LYS A 187 39.79 15.21 9.10
CA LYS A 187 40.45 16.47 9.47
C LYS A 187 40.64 16.61 10.99
N ILE A 188 39.70 16.14 11.80
CA ILE A 188 39.82 16.13 13.26
C ILE A 188 40.99 15.23 13.69
N VAL A 189 41.11 14.05 13.08
CA VAL A 189 42.24 13.13 13.33
C VAL A 189 43.57 13.80 12.99
N ASP A 190 43.68 14.43 11.83
CA ASP A 190 44.91 15.11 11.40
C ASP A 190 45.29 16.28 12.34
N ILE A 191 44.31 17.06 12.77
CA ILE A 191 44.51 18.13 13.74
C ILE A 191 45.01 17.57 15.08
N ASN A 192 44.43 16.47 15.56
CA ASN A 192 44.85 15.84 16.81
C ASN A 192 46.28 15.31 16.71
N ASN A 193 46.63 14.62 15.63
CA ASN A 193 48.00 14.15 15.39
C ASN A 193 49.02 15.31 15.35
N SER A 194 48.65 16.41 14.69
CA SER A 194 49.48 17.60 14.60
C SER A 194 49.65 18.27 15.97
N LYS A 195 48.57 18.36 16.75
CA LYS A 195 48.55 18.89 18.11
C LYS A 195 49.47 18.08 19.03
N ASP A 196 49.37 16.75 19.01
CA ASP A 196 50.18 15.86 19.85
C ASP A 196 51.66 15.96 19.51
N THR A 197 51.98 16.08 18.21
CA THR A 197 53.35 16.34 17.74
C THR A 197 53.89 17.68 18.26
N LEU A 198 53.07 18.73 18.24
CA LEU A 198 53.46 20.04 18.77
C LEU A 198 53.68 20.01 20.28
N ILE A 199 52.79 19.35 21.03
CA ILE A 199 52.94 19.17 22.49
C ILE A 199 54.26 18.48 22.80
N THR A 200 54.52 17.33 22.14
CA THR A 200 55.77 16.58 22.32
C THR A 200 57.02 17.43 22.03
N ASN A 201 56.99 18.22 20.95
CA ASN A 201 58.11 19.10 20.60
C ASN A 201 58.32 20.22 21.61
N VAL A 202 57.24 20.77 22.19
CA VAL A 202 57.32 21.79 23.23
C VAL A 202 57.86 21.19 24.53
N ASP A 203 57.36 20.02 24.94
CA ASP A 203 57.83 19.33 26.15
C ASP A 203 59.31 18.99 26.05
N ASN A 204 59.77 18.50 24.89
CA ASN A 204 61.19 18.24 24.65
C ASN A 204 62.03 19.53 24.77
N LYS A 205 61.57 20.65 24.20
CA LYS A 205 62.27 21.94 24.33
C LYS A 205 62.27 22.48 25.75
N LEU A 206 61.18 22.30 26.50
CA LEU A 206 61.12 22.68 27.91
C LEU A 206 62.13 21.87 28.72
N ASN A 207 62.19 20.56 28.51
CA ASN A 207 63.19 19.71 29.15
C ASN A 207 64.62 20.15 28.79
N GLU A 208 64.91 20.45 27.52
CA GLU A 208 66.22 20.98 27.11
C GLU A 208 66.56 22.32 27.78
N VAL A 209 65.57 23.21 27.93
CA VAL A 209 65.75 24.50 28.62
C VAL A 209 65.99 24.28 30.11
N ASP A 210 65.20 23.43 30.75
CA ASP A 210 65.35 23.09 32.17
C ASP A 210 66.73 22.47 32.43
N ASP A 211 67.17 21.55 31.58
CA ASP A 211 68.51 20.95 31.67
C ASP A 211 69.62 22.00 31.51
N ARG A 212 69.46 22.95 30.58
CA ARG A 212 70.41 24.06 30.39
C ARG A 212 70.44 25.00 31.59
N VAL A 213 69.29 25.33 32.16
CA VAL A 213 69.18 26.19 33.35
C VAL A 213 69.80 25.49 34.56
N ASN A 214 69.43 24.22 34.81
CA ASN A 214 69.99 23.41 35.89
C ASN A 214 71.52 23.25 35.75
N SER A 215 72.01 23.06 34.53
CA SER A 215 73.44 23.02 34.23
C SER A 215 74.12 24.36 34.53
N ALA A 216 73.52 25.49 34.11
CA ALA A 216 74.07 26.82 34.38
C ALA A 216 74.11 27.16 35.89
N ILE A 217 73.07 26.78 36.64
CA ILE A 217 73.04 26.89 38.11
C ILE A 217 74.16 26.04 38.72
N SER A 218 74.31 24.79 38.28
CA SER A 218 75.31 23.84 38.81
C SER A 218 76.74 24.23 38.45
N GLN A 219 76.96 24.82 37.27
CA GLN A 219 78.26 25.31 36.81
C GLN A 219 78.73 26.58 37.55
N GLY A 220 77.90 27.14 38.44
CA GLY A 220 78.29 28.28 39.27
C GLY A 220 78.47 29.57 38.48
N THR A 221 77.89 29.68 37.28
CA THR A 221 77.96 30.89 36.45
C THR A 221 77.06 32.02 36.96
N ILE A 222 76.45 31.84 38.13
CA ILE A 222 75.95 32.92 38.96
C ILE A 222 76.86 33.07 40.18
N ASP A 223 78.05 33.57 39.91
CA ASP A 223 78.46 34.75 40.65
C ASP A 223 77.56 35.89 40.09
N LEU A 224 76.49 36.27 40.80
CA LEU A 224 75.64 37.43 40.40
C LEU A 224 76.47 38.72 40.33
N GLU A 225 77.68 38.66 40.88
CA GLU A 225 78.67 39.71 40.92
C GLU A 225 79.62 39.49 39.74
N VAL A 226 79.99 40.54 39.02
CA VAL A 226 81.00 40.39 37.97
C VAL A 226 82.34 40.04 38.66
N LYS A 227 83.15 39.12 38.10
CA LYS A 227 84.49 38.80 38.66
C LYS A 227 85.35 40.05 38.89
N ASP A 228 85.18 41.07 38.05
CA ASP A 228 85.80 42.39 38.22
C ASP A 228 85.21 43.18 39.40
N ALA A 229 83.91 43.05 39.67
CA ALA A 229 83.28 43.59 40.87
C ALA A 229 83.78 42.91 42.16
N ARG A 230 84.26 41.66 42.11
CA ARG A 230 84.97 41.01 43.23
C ARG A 230 86.46 41.26 43.25
N ARG A 231 87.02 42.02 42.30
CA ARG A 231 88.46 42.31 42.28
C ARG A 231 88.77 43.52 43.17
N GLY A 232 89.64 43.33 44.15
CA GLY A 232 90.21 44.42 44.93
C GLY A 232 91.15 45.29 44.09
N LEU A 233 91.47 46.48 44.59
CA LEU A 233 92.49 47.35 43.97
C LEU A 233 93.89 46.72 43.98
N ASP A 234 94.12 45.76 44.87
CA ASP A 234 95.31 44.90 44.96
C ASP A 234 95.33 43.78 43.91
N GLY A 235 94.30 43.66 43.07
CA GLY A 235 94.15 42.62 42.07
C GLY A 235 93.66 41.27 42.61
N LYS A 236 93.45 41.13 43.94
CA LYS A 236 92.92 39.90 44.55
C LYS A 236 91.43 39.78 44.22
N VAL A 237 90.99 38.59 43.82
CA VAL A 237 89.56 38.29 43.57
C VAL A 237 88.99 37.60 44.81
N TYR A 238 88.00 38.22 45.44
CA TYR A 238 87.31 37.69 46.63
C TYR A 238 86.29 36.62 46.25
N SER A 239 85.87 35.77 47.21
CA SER A 239 84.93 34.69 46.91
C SER A 239 83.50 35.21 46.73
N CYS A 240 83.16 36.35 47.33
CA CYS A 240 81.96 37.17 47.03
C CYS A 240 82.24 38.68 47.23
N LEU A 241 81.33 39.54 46.77
CA LEU A 241 81.39 41.00 46.85
C LEU A 241 81.20 41.44 48.29
N SER A 242 80.40 40.70 49.06
CA SER A 242 80.25 40.97 50.49
C SER A 242 81.59 40.83 51.23
N GLU A 243 82.43 39.85 50.89
CA GLU A 243 83.80 39.75 51.41
C GLU A 243 84.68 40.92 50.97
N ARG A 244 84.60 41.34 49.70
CA ARG A 244 85.34 42.52 49.21
C ARG A 244 84.91 43.81 49.92
N LEU A 245 83.60 44.01 50.11
CA LEU A 245 83.05 45.19 50.78
C LEU A 245 83.46 45.21 52.25
N ASN A 246 83.38 44.08 52.95
CA ASN A 246 83.88 43.95 54.32
C ASN A 246 85.37 44.29 54.42
N GLN A 247 86.19 43.87 53.45
CA GLN A 247 87.61 44.23 53.42
C GLN A 247 87.83 45.75 53.26
N ILE A 248 87.04 46.42 52.41
CA ILE A 248 87.10 47.87 52.23
C ILE A 248 86.67 48.59 53.51
N GLU A 249 85.60 48.14 54.17
CA GLU A 249 85.07 48.73 55.39
C GLU A 249 86.00 48.54 56.60
N THR A 250 86.63 47.37 56.71
CA THR A 250 87.53 47.04 57.84
C THR A 250 88.96 47.54 57.65
N ASN A 251 89.37 47.83 56.42
CA ASN A 251 90.72 48.32 56.11
C ASN A 251 90.69 49.37 54.97
N PRO A 252 90.12 50.56 55.23
CA PRO A 252 90.09 51.62 54.23
C PRO A 252 91.52 52.06 53.91
N MET A 253 91.95 51.95 52.64
CA MET A 253 93.26 52.46 52.23
C MET A 253 93.38 53.95 52.59
N VAL A 254 94.22 54.27 53.57
CA VAL A 254 94.69 55.64 53.83
C VAL A 254 95.73 55.96 52.77
N ILE A 255 95.40 56.87 51.85
CA ILE A 255 96.35 57.44 50.90
C ILE A 255 97.35 58.28 51.70
N TRP A 256 98.56 57.78 51.92
CA TRP A 256 99.71 58.63 52.20
C TRP A 256 100.46 58.84 50.88
N GLU A 257 100.25 59.99 50.25
CA GLU A 257 101.24 60.52 49.31
C GLU A 257 102.42 61.02 50.15
N THR A 258 103.52 60.26 50.15
CA THR A 258 104.81 60.81 50.52
C THR A 258 105.23 61.77 49.41
N VAL A 259 105.08 63.08 49.65
CA VAL A 259 105.73 64.09 48.82
C VAL A 259 107.20 64.11 49.23
N GLU A 260 108.07 63.47 48.44
CA GLU A 260 109.52 63.69 48.54
C GLU A 260 109.90 64.93 47.72
N GLY A 261 110.76 65.78 48.32
CA GLY A 261 111.08 67.15 47.90
C GLY A 261 112.06 67.30 46.75
#